data_AF-Q9BKA8-F1
#
_entry.id   AF-Q9BKA8-F1
#
_cell.length_a   1.000
_cell.length_b   1.000
_cell.length_c   1.000
_cell.angle_alpha   90.00
_cell.angle_beta   90.00
_cell.angle_gamma   90.00
#
_symmetry.space_group_name_H-M   'P 1'
#
loop_
_entity.id
_entity.type
_entity.pdbx_description
1 polymer ?
#
loop_
_entity_poly.entity_id
_entity_poly.type
_entity_poly.pdbx_seq_one_letter_code
_entity_poly.pdbx_strand_id
1 'polypeptide(L)' 'VWRNILLFAYLHLAALYGGYLFLFSAKWQTDIFAYILYVISGLGITAGAHRLWAHKSYKAKWPLRVILV' A
#
# COMPACT_ATOMS: atom_id res chain seq x y z
N VAL A 1 10.45 -19.31 9.23
CA VAL A 1 10.48 -18.20 10.22
C VAL A 1 11.66 -17.27 9.98
N TRP A 2 12.91 -17.75 10.00
CA TRP A 2 14.11 -16.93 9.72
C TRP A 2 14.06 -16.15 8.40
N ARG A 3 13.52 -16.75 7.32
CA ARG A 3 13.29 -16.04 6.05
C ARG A 3 12.42 -14.79 6.21
N ASN A 4 11.30 -14.90 6.92
CA ASN A 4 10.40 -13.76 7.15
C ASN A 4 11.08 -12.70 8.01
N ILE A 5 11.85 -13.10 9.02
CA ILE A 5 12.62 -12.17 9.86
C ILE A 5 13.59 -11.35 9.01
N LEU A 6 14.36 -12.00 8.14
CA LEU A 6 15.29 -11.32 7.23
C LEU A 6 14.56 -10.37 6.28
N LEU A 7 13.45 -10.80 5.68
CA LEU A 7 12.66 -9.96 4.78
C LEU A 7 12.07 -8.74 5.49
N PHE A 8 11.52 -8.90 6.70
CA PHE A 8 10.99 -7.77 7.46
C PHE A 8 12.10 -6.83 7.92
N ALA A 9 13.25 -7.34 8.40
CA ALA A 9 14.38 -6.50 8.76
C ALA A 9 14.86 -5.66 7.57
N TYR A 10 15.02 -6.29 6.40
CA TYR A 10 15.36 -5.60 5.16
C TYR A 10 14.32 -4.54 4.79
N LEU A 11 13.03 -4.88 4.86
CA LEU A 11 11.94 -3.94 4.56
C LEU A 11 12.01 -2.67 5.43
N HIS A 12 12.25 -2.81 6.73
CA HIS A 12 12.31 -1.67 7.64
C HIS A 12 13.57 -0.82 7.42
N LEU A 13 14.72 -1.45 7.16
CA LEU A 13 15.95 -0.72 6.80
C LEU A 13 15.78 0.04 5.49
N ALA A 14 15.17 -0.59 4.48
CA ALA A 14 14.85 0.06 3.21
C ALA A 14 13.84 1.21 3.39
N ALA A 15 12.87 1.09 4.30
CA ALA A 15 11.93 2.16 4.61
C ALA A 15 12.62 3.37 5.26
N LEU A 16 13.57 3.17 6.18
CA LEU A 16 14.36 4.26 6.77
C LEU A 16 15.18 5.01 5.70
N TYR A 17 15.86 4.26 4.83
CA TYR A 17 16.62 4.86 3.73
C TYR A 17 15.71 5.55 2.70
N GLY A 18 14.57 4.93 2.36
CA GLY A 18 13.56 5.50 1.49
C GLY A 18 12.98 6.80 2.04
N GLY A 19 12.74 6.88 3.35
CA GLY A 19 12.31 8.10 4.03
C GLY A 19 13.35 9.22 3.94
N TYR A 20 14.63 8.89 4.09
CA TYR A 20 15.71 9.87 3.85
C TYR A 20 15.70 10.37 2.41
N LEU A 21 15.58 9.48 1.42
CA LEU A 21 15.50 9.87 0.01
C LEU A 21 14.28 10.75 -0.28
N PHE A 22 13.11 10.37 0.24
CA PHE A 22 11.86 11.12 0.12
C PHE A 22 12.01 12.57 0.60
N LEU A 23 12.71 12.79 1.71
CA LEU A 23 12.85 14.13 2.29
C LEU A 23 13.93 15.00 1.64
N PHE A 24 15.05 14.39 1.20
CA PHE A 24 16.25 15.16 0.85
C PHE A 24 16.71 15.02 -0.60
N SER A 25 16.21 14.05 -1.36
CA SER A 25 16.75 13.75 -2.69
C SER A 25 15.70 13.44 -3.76
N ALA A 26 14.52 12.95 -3.40
CA ALA A 26 13.49 12.55 -4.35
C ALA A 26 12.91 13.77 -5.07
N LYS A 27 12.47 13.56 -6.30
CA LYS A 27 11.71 14.58 -7.02
C LYS A 27 10.30 14.61 -6.45
N TRP A 28 9.75 15.81 -6.26
CA TRP A 28 8.40 15.99 -5.73
C TRP A 28 7.33 15.20 -6.50
N GLN A 29 7.51 14.98 -7.81
CA GLN A 29 6.60 14.15 -8.61
C GLN A 29 6.59 12.69 -8.15
N THR A 30 7.76 12.15 -7.79
CA THR A 30 7.91 10.79 -7.26
C THR A 30 7.23 10.67 -5.90
N ASP A 31 7.35 11.69 -5.06
CA ASP A 31 6.76 11.71 -3.72
C ASP A 31 5.22 11.74 -3.79
N ILE A 32 4.67 12.59 -4.65
CA ILE A 32 3.23 12.62 -4.91
C ILE A 32 2.75 11.29 -5.47
N PHE A 33 3.47 10.72 -6.43
CA PHE A 33 3.11 9.43 -7.01
C PHE A 33 3.10 8.32 -5.95
N ALA A 34 4.12 8.27 -5.09
CA ALA A 34 4.19 7.33 -3.97
C ALA A 34 3.01 7.50 -3.01
N TYR A 35 2.62 8.74 -2.70
CA TYR A 35 1.45 9.03 -1.87
C TYR A 35 0.14 8.55 -2.52
N ILE A 36 -0.05 8.78 -3.82
CA ILE A 36 -1.24 8.29 -4.54
C ILE A 36 -1.31 6.76 -4.46
N LEU A 37 -0.19 6.07 -4.71
CA LEU A 37 -0.12 4.62 -4.59
C LEU A 37 -0.43 4.12 -3.18
N TYR A 38 0.03 4.83 -2.14
CA TYR A 38 -0.28 4.51 -0.76
C TYR A 38 -1.79 4.58 -0.48
N VAL A 39 -2.47 5.64 -0.94
CA VAL A 39 -3.92 5.80 -0.76
C VAL A 39 -4.70 4.72 -1.51
N ILE A 40 -4.36 4.44 -2.78
CA ILE A 40 -5.03 3.41 -3.58
C ILE A 40 -4.85 2.03 -2.93
N SER A 41 -3.64 1.71 -2.47
CA SER A 41 -3.36 0.46 -1.76
C SER A 41 -4.16 0.35 -0.46
N GLY A 42 -4.26 1.44 0.31
CA GLY A 42 -5.08 1.50 1.52
C GLY A 42 -6.58 1.29 1.25
N LEU A 43 -7.11 1.83 0.15
CA LEU A 43 -8.49 1.61 -0.27
C LEU A 43 -8.73 0.15 -0.70
N GLY A 44 -7.78 -0.46 -1.43
CA GLY A 44 -7.85 -1.88 -1.78
C GLY A 44 -7.96 -2.78 -0.55
N ILE A 45 -7.21 -2.48 0.52
CA ILE A 45 -7.30 -3.24 1.78
C ILE A 45 -8.61 -2.94 2.51
N THR A 46 -8.92 -1.66 2.76
CA THR A 46 -10.01 -1.29 3.68
C THR A 46 -11.39 -1.42 3.05
N ALA A 47 -11.60 -0.86 1.86
CA ALA A 47 -12.87 -0.97 1.15
C ALA A 47 -12.98 -2.33 0.44
N GLY A 48 -11.88 -2.83 -0.13
CA GLY A 48 -11.83 -4.14 -0.77
C GLY A 48 -11.70 -5.31 0.21
N ALA A 49 -10.46 -5.73 0.49
CA ALA A 49 -10.12 -6.97 1.23
C ALA A 49 -10.97 -7.14 2.50
N HIS A 50 -11.06 -6.06 3.29
CA HIS A 50 -11.76 -6.04 4.55
C HIS A 50 -13.28 -5.92 4.37
N ARG A 51 -13.82 -4.81 3.85
CA ARG A 51 -15.28 -4.57 3.86
C ARG A 51 -16.05 -5.34 2.79
N LEU A 52 -15.53 -5.43 1.57
CA LEU A 52 -16.22 -6.06 0.45
C LEU A 52 -16.11 -7.60 0.49
N TRP A 53 -14.89 -8.14 0.63
CA TRP A 53 -14.69 -9.60 0.54
C TRP A 53 -14.76 -10.32 1.88
N ALA A 54 -14.09 -9.82 2.94
CA ALA A 54 -14.13 -10.48 4.24
C ALA A 54 -15.47 -10.29 4.97
N HIS A 55 -15.96 -9.05 5.09
CA HIS A 55 -17.19 -8.76 5.84
C HIS A 55 -18.47 -8.68 5.01
N LYS A 56 -18.36 -8.57 3.68
CA LYS A 56 -19.52 -8.44 2.77
C LYS A 56 -20.48 -7.31 3.17
N SER A 57 -19.96 -6.21 3.73
CA SER A 57 -20.75 -5.11 4.30
C SER A 57 -21.56 -4.33 3.25
N TYR A 58 -21.20 -4.43 1.97
CA TYR A 58 -21.93 -3.83 0.85
C TYR A 58 -21.74 -4.66 -0.43
N LYS A 59 -22.58 -4.39 -1.43
CA LYS A 59 -22.48 -5.00 -2.78
C LYS A 59 -21.93 -3.98 -3.77
N ALA A 60 -20.81 -4.30 -4.41
CA ALA A 60 -20.22 -3.48 -5.48
C ALA A 60 -20.54 -4.06 -6.86
N LYS A 61 -20.76 -3.19 -7.86
CA LYS A 61 -20.85 -3.59 -9.28
C LYS A 61 -19.46 -4.01 -9.78
N TRP A 62 -19.43 -4.84 -10.83
CA TRP A 62 -18.20 -5.43 -11.38
C TRP A 62 -17.00 -4.47 -11.54
N PRO A 63 -17.13 -3.26 -12.15
CA PRO A 63 -15.97 -2.39 -12.34
C PRO A 63 -15.33 -1.95 -11.01
N LEU A 64 -16.14 -1.65 -9.99
CA LEU A 64 -15.63 -1.28 -8.68
C LEU A 64 -15.01 -2.48 -7.95
N ARG A 65 -15.47 -3.71 -8.21
CA ARG A 65 -14.85 -4.92 -7.64
C ARG A 65 -13.44 -5.15 -8.18
N VAL A 66 -13.19 -4.82 -9.45
CA VAL A 66 -11.86 -4.94 -10.07
C VAL A 66 -10.90 -3.88 -9.53
N ILE A 67 -11.38 -2.65 -9.32
CA ILE A 67 -10.53 -1.56 -8.80
C ILE A 67 -10.10 -1.79 -7.34
N LEU A 68 -10.96 -2.43 -6.54
CA LEU A 68 -10.70 -2.61 -5.11
C LEU A 68 -9.88 -3.87 -4.80
N VAL A 69 -9.55 -4.72 -5.79
CA VAL A 69 -8.91 -6.04 -5.58
C VAL A 69 -7.40 -5.94 -5.61
#